data_AF-A0A820S8H2-F1
#
_entry.id   AF-A0A820S8H2-F1
#
_cell.length_a   1.000
_cell.length_b   1.000
_cell.length_c   1.000
_cell.angle_alpha   90.00
_cell.angle_beta   90.00
_cell.angle_gamma   90.00
#
_symmetry.space_group_name_H-M   'P 1'
#
loop_
_entity.id
_entity.type
_entity.pdbx_description
1 polymer ?
#
loop_
_entity_poly.entity_id
_entity_poly.type
_entity_poly.pdbx_seq_one_letter_code
_entity_poly.pdbx_strand_id
1 'polypeptide(L)'
;KIRRPTEIFRIRNSQLNIYQHAEFDLRLINVNASHKNLSQTTVDNFQIKIFSPHNAYLMVLKELSPLQEIELEIQMKIFTNKILNSITIMKVLVYVNQYNFHP
;
A
#
# COMPACT_ATOMS: atom_id res chain seq x y z
N LYS A 1 1.90 -13.64 -13.80
CA LYS A 1 3.05 -13.75 -12.86
C LYS A 1 3.20 -12.40 -12.14
N ILE A 2 2.72 -12.27 -10.90
CA ILE A 2 2.76 -10.99 -10.17
C ILE A 2 4.23 -10.69 -9.83
N ARG A 3 4.83 -9.69 -10.46
CA ARG A 3 6.15 -9.18 -10.06
C ARG A 3 5.96 -8.46 -8.71
N ARG A 4 6.58 -9.01 -7.67
CA ARG A 4 6.61 -8.36 -6.35
C ARG A 4 7.55 -7.16 -6.44
N PRO A 5 7.17 -5.96 -5.94
CA PRO A 5 8.09 -4.85 -5.86
C PRO A 5 9.20 -5.20 -4.88
N THR A 6 10.43 -5.20 -5.37
CA THR A 6 11.65 -5.30 -4.56
C THR A 6 11.99 -3.89 -4.12
N GLU A 7 11.44 -3.44 -2.99
CA GLU A 7 12.07 -2.43 -2.14
C GLU A 7 11.38 -2.43 -0.78
N ILE A 8 12.01 -3.14 0.15
CA ILE A 8 11.62 -3.22 1.56
C ILE A 8 12.26 -1.99 2.24
N PHE A 9 11.45 -1.02 2.64
CA PHE A 9 11.91 0.14 3.41
C PHE A 9 12.57 -0.34 4.70
N ARG A 10 13.89 -0.10 4.85
CA ARG A 10 14.66 -0.53 6.02
C ARG A 10 15.16 0.68 6.79
N ILE A 11 14.42 1.08 7.82
CA ILE A 11 14.88 2.06 8.80
C ILE A 11 15.78 1.34 9.80
N ARG A 12 17.06 1.73 9.91
CA ARG A 12 18.00 1.22 10.92
C ARG A 12 17.83 2.03 12.19
N ASN A 13 17.48 1.36 13.29
CA ASN A 13 17.34 2.02 14.60
C ASN A 13 18.69 1.92 15.35
N SER A 14 19.25 3.06 15.76
CA SER A 14 20.46 3.13 16.59
C SER A 14 20.08 3.50 18.02
N GLN A 15 20.42 2.61 18.94
CA GLN A 15 20.37 2.65 20.41
C GLN A 15 20.13 4.04 21.05
N LEU A 16 18.92 4.23 21.57
CA LEU A 16 18.52 5.08 22.70
C LEU A 16 17.07 4.70 23.04
N ASN A 17 16.62 4.84 24.29
CA ASN A 17 15.26 4.49 24.77
C ASN A 17 14.17 5.38 24.13
N ILE A 18 14.02 5.28 22.82
CA ILE A 18 13.11 6.05 22.00
C ILE A 18 11.99 5.09 21.62
N TYR A 19 10.81 5.27 22.22
CA TYR A 19 9.63 4.52 21.81
C TYR A 19 9.18 5.04 20.45
N GLN A 20 9.72 4.45 19.38
CA GLN A 20 9.33 4.70 18.01
C GLN A 20 8.31 3.67 17.56
N HIS A 21 7.20 4.14 17.01
CA HIS A 21 6.25 3.28 16.31
C HIS A 21 5.75 3.98 15.05
N ALA A 22 5.29 3.17 14.09
CA ALA A 22 4.75 3.64 12.84
C ALA A 22 3.27 3.24 12.74
N GLU A 23 2.43 4.18 12.34
CA GLU A 23 1.05 3.93 11.94
C GLU A 23 0.94 4.02 10.41
N PHE A 24 0.08 3.20 9.82
CA PHE A 24 -0.13 3.14 8.37
C PHE A 24 -1.60 3.35 8.04
N ASP A 25 -1.88 4.31 7.16
CA ASP A 25 -3.20 4.56 6.60
C ASP A 25 -3.18 4.24 5.09
N LEU A 26 -4.26 3.65 4.58
CA LEU A 26 -4.47 3.38 3.16
C LEU A 26 -5.61 4.24 2.62
N ARG A 27 -5.41 4.83 1.44
CA ARG A 27 -6.45 5.55 0.71
C ARG A 27 -6.52 5.11 -0.74
N LEU A 28 -7.73 4.98 -1.24
CA LEU A 28 -8.01 4.84 -2.67
C LEU A 28 -8.14 6.23 -3.27
N ILE A 29 -7.24 6.59 -4.18
CA ILE A 29 -7.19 7.92 -4.79
C ILE A 29 -8.04 7.96 -6.05
N ASN A 30 -7.83 7.00 -6.95
CA ASN A 30 -8.52 6.94 -8.22
C ASN A 30 -8.66 5.50 -8.70
N VAL A 31 -9.74 5.24 -9.43
CA VAL A 31 -9.95 4.00 -10.18
C VAL A 31 -10.38 4.40 -11.58
N ASN A 32 -9.50 4.17 -12.54
CA ASN A 32 -9.80 4.35 -13.95
C ASN A 32 -10.10 2.98 -14.57
N ALA A 33 -11.35 2.78 -14.98
CA ALA A 33 -11.79 1.53 -15.58
C ALA A 33 -12.41 1.80 -16.95
N SER A 34 -11.99 1.05 -17.97
CA SER A 34 -12.41 1.29 -19.35
C SER A 34 -13.88 0.94 -19.63
N HIS A 35 -14.55 0.19 -18.75
CA HIS A 35 -15.94 -0.24 -18.93
C HIS A 35 -16.83 0.18 -17.75
N LYS A 36 -18.07 0.59 -18.05
CA LYS A 36 -19.02 1.20 -17.09
C LYS A 36 -19.74 0.23 -16.14
N ASN A 37 -19.64 -1.09 -16.34
CA ASN A 37 -20.44 -2.10 -15.60
C ASN A 37 -19.59 -3.03 -14.72
N LEU A 38 -18.55 -2.50 -14.09
CA LEU A 38 -17.56 -3.30 -13.36
C LEU A 38 -17.79 -3.24 -11.87
N SER A 39 -17.52 -4.34 -11.18
CA SER A 39 -17.47 -4.39 -9.71
C SER A 39 -16.63 -3.21 -9.22
N GLN A 40 -17.25 -2.29 -8.47
CA GLN A 40 -16.54 -1.12 -7.97
C GLN A 40 -15.37 -1.57 -7.09
N THR A 41 -14.15 -1.28 -7.52
CA THR A 41 -12.97 -1.41 -6.66
C THR A 41 -13.08 -0.36 -5.57
N THR A 42 -13.08 -0.82 -4.32
CA THR A 42 -13.13 0.04 -3.13
C THR A 42 -11.87 -0.15 -2.31
N VAL A 43 -11.66 0.73 -1.31
CA VAL A 43 -10.53 0.58 -0.38
C VAL A 43 -10.58 -0.77 0.37
N ASP A 44 -11.77 -1.33 0.59
CA ASP A 44 -11.99 -2.62 1.26
C ASP A 44 -11.48 -3.83 0.45
N ASN A 45 -11.16 -3.63 -0.83
CA ASN A 45 -10.50 -4.66 -1.64
C ASN A 45 -9.03 -4.82 -1.27
N PHE A 46 -8.49 -3.94 -0.42
CA PHE A 46 -7.10 -3.90 -0.02
C PHE A 46 -6.95 -3.96 1.50
N GLN A 47 -5.80 -4.45 1.96
CA GLN A 47 -5.44 -4.44 3.37
C GLN A 47 -3.97 -4.14 3.54
N ILE A 48 -3.64 -3.30 4.54
CA ILE A 48 -2.28 -3.17 5.04
C ILE A 48 -2.09 -4.11 6.22
N LYS A 49 -1.14 -5.04 6.13
CA LYS A 49 -0.68 -5.83 7.27
C LYS A 49 0.65 -5.29 7.78
N ILE A 50 0.67 -4.88 9.05
CA ILE A 50 1.85 -4.33 9.71
C ILE A 50 2.62 -5.48 10.37
N PHE A 51 3.90 -5.59 10.08
CA PHE A 51 4.84 -6.51 10.71
C PHE A 51 5.87 -5.69 11.46
N SER A 52 5.92 -5.91 12.78
CA SER A 52 6.80 -5.18 13.69
C SER A 52 8.28 -5.28 13.27
N PRO A 53 9.08 -4.21 13.45
CA PRO A 53 8.67 -2.89 13.95
C PRO A 53 8.27 -1.88 12.85
N HIS A 54 8.62 -2.10 11.58
CA HIS A 54 8.55 -1.06 10.53
C HIS A 54 8.16 -1.57 9.14
N ASN A 55 7.63 -2.80 9.03
CA ASN A 55 7.24 -3.35 7.73
C ASN A 55 5.72 -3.32 7.56
N ALA A 56 5.27 -3.03 6.35
CA ALA A 56 3.87 -3.08 5.98
C ALA A 56 3.72 -3.76 4.63
N TYR A 57 2.76 -4.67 4.50
CA TYR A 57 2.43 -5.32 3.23
C TYR A 57 1.05 -4.89 2.79
N LEU A 58 0.96 -4.37 1.57
CA LEU A 58 -0.30 -4.17 0.87
C LEU A 58 -0.75 -5.49 0.25
N MET A 59 -1.93 -5.95 0.65
CA MET A 59 -2.55 -7.17 0.14
C MET A 59 -3.82 -6.83 -0.62
N VAL A 60 -4.04 -7.55 -1.72
CA VAL A 60 -5.30 -7.56 -2.46
C VAL A 60 -6.17 -8.67 -1.88
N LEU A 61 -7.31 -8.32 -1.31
CA LEU A 61 -8.22 -9.25 -0.62
C LEU A 61 -9.28 -9.85 -1.54
N LYS A 62 -9.68 -9.11 -2.58
CA LYS A 62 -10.71 -9.51 -3.54
C LYS A 62 -10.13 -9.52 -4.94
N GLU A 63 -10.66 -10.41 -5.78
CA GLU A 63 -10.29 -10.43 -7.19
C GLU A 63 -10.54 -9.06 -7.82
N LEU A 64 -9.53 -8.56 -8.52
CA LEU A 64 -9.61 -7.32 -9.27
C LEU A 64 -9.86 -7.71 -10.72
N SER A 65 -11.06 -7.39 -11.22
CA SER A 65 -11.44 -7.68 -12.59
C SER A 65 -12.46 -6.64 -13.05
N PRO A 66 -12.47 -6.27 -14.33
CA PRO A 66 -11.49 -6.43 -15.42
C PRO A 66 -10.52 -5.23 -15.50
N LEU A 67 -10.01 -4.88 -16.69
CA LEU A 67 -8.96 -3.88 -16.93
C LEU A 67 -9.22 -2.57 -16.15
N GLN A 68 -8.32 -2.28 -15.22
CA GLN A 68 -8.40 -1.08 -14.40
C GLN A 68 -7.02 -0.62 -13.95
N GLU A 69 -6.88 0.69 -13.84
CA GLU A 69 -5.75 1.37 -13.23
C GLU A 69 -6.21 1.90 -11.87
N ILE A 70 -5.53 1.49 -10.81
CA ILE A 70 -5.90 1.83 -9.44
C ILE A 70 -4.75 2.59 -8.80
N GLU A 71 -5.01 3.83 -8.39
CA GLU A 71 -4.06 4.65 -7.64
C GLU A 71 -4.39 4.55 -6.15
N LEU A 72 -3.42 4.08 -5.37
CA LEU A 72 -3.47 3.97 -3.93
C LEU A 72 -2.44 4.90 -3.29
N GLU A 73 -2.78 5.45 -2.14
CA GLU A 73 -1.86 6.20 -1.29
C GLU A 73 -1.69 5.46 0.04
N ILE A 74 -0.43 5.21 0.42
CA ILE A 74 -0.07 4.69 1.72
C ILE A 74 0.61 5.82 2.48
N GLN A 75 0.01 6.23 3.60
CA GLN A 75 0.58 7.21 4.50
C GLN A 75 1.17 6.50 5.71
N MET A 76 2.46 6.72 5.97
CA MET A 76 3.15 6.26 7.18
C MET A 76 3.37 7.46 8.11
N LYS A 77 2.87 7.37 9.34
CA LYS A 77 3.11 8.35 10.41
C LYS A 77 4.10 7.76 11.40
N ILE A 78 5.22 8.45 11.62
CA ILE A 78 6.24 8.03 12.58
C ILE A 78 6.07 8.84 13.86
N PHE A 79 5.86 8.14 14.96
CA PHE A 79 5.75 8.72 16.29
C PHE A 79 6.98 8.39 17.10
N THR A 80 7.42 9.35 17.90
CA THR A 80 8.45 9.18 18.92
C THR A 80 7.89 9.67 20.25
N ASN A 81 7.86 8.80 21.26
CA ASN A 81 7.32 9.15 22.57
C ASN A 81 5.90 9.76 22.50
N LYS A 82 5.06 9.20 21.60
CA LYS A 82 3.68 9.64 21.31
C LYS A 82 3.55 11.00 20.60
N ILE A 83 4.65 11.61 20.17
CA ILE A 83 4.65 12.85 19.38
C ILE A 83 4.85 12.48 17.91
N LEU A 84 4.02 13.03 17.02
CA LEU A 84 4.17 12.87 15.57
C LEU A 84 5.42 13.62 15.10
N ASN A 85 6.39 12.88 14.58
CA ASN A 85 7.66 13.44 14.11
C ASN A 85 7.72 13.58 12.59
N SER A 86 7.15 12.63 11.85
CA SER A 86 7.26 12.60 10.39
C SER A 86 6.05 11.92 9.76
N ILE A 87 5.71 12.37 8.55
CA ILE A 87 4.75 11.73 7.65
C ILE A 87 5.48 11.41 6.36
N THR A 88 5.42 10.15 5.94
CA THR A 88 5.89 9.69 4.63
C THR A 88 4.69 9.26 3.79
N ILE A 89 4.64 9.67 2.53
CA ILE A 89 3.56 9.33 1.60
C ILE A 89 4.15 8.51 0.46
N MET A 90 3.55 7.37 0.17
CA MET A 90 3.87 6.51 -0.97
C MET A 90 2.65 6.37 -1.86
N LYS A 91 2.83 6.62 -3.16
CA LYS A 91 1.80 6.35 -4.18
C LYS A 91 2.09 5.02 -4.86
N VAL A 92 1.08 4.15 -4.91
CA VAL A 92 1.16 2.83 -5.54
C VAL A 92 0.17 2.79 -6.70
N LEU A 93 0.67 2.47 -7.89
CA LEU A 93 -0.14 2.32 -9.08
C LEU A 93 -0.27 0.84 -9.43
N VAL A 94 -1.49 0.32 -9.40
CA VAL A 94 -1.79 -1.08 -9.70
C VAL A 94 -2.48 -1.16 -11.05
N TYR A 95 -1.83 -1.87 -11.98
CA TYR A 95 -2.37 -2.16 -13.31
C TYR A 95 -2.89 -3.59 -13.35
N VAL A 96 -4.20 -3.73 -13.51
CA VAL A 96 -4.86 -5.03 -13.62
C VAL A 96 -5.15 -5.29 -15.09
N ASN A 97 -4.53 -6.32 -15.67
CA ASN A 97 -4.74 -6.72 -17.06
C ASN A 97 -5.40 -8.11 -17.12
N GLN A 98 -6.35 -8.30 -18.05
CA GLN A 98 -6.99 -9.59 -18.31
C GLN A 98 -6.11 -10.53 -19.15
N TYR A 99 -5.09 -10.00 -19.83
CA TYR A 99 -4.17 -10.81 -20.62
C TYR A 99 -2.97 -11.26 -19.78
N ASN A 100 -2.57 -12.51 -19.97
CA ASN A 100 -1.29 -12.99 -19.46
C ASN A 100 -0.17 -12.16 -20.09
N PHE A 101 0.59 -11.42 -19.28
CA PHE A 101 1.85 -10.83 -19.72
C PHE A 101 2.78 -11.97 -20.18
N HIS A 102 2.92 -12.13 -21.49
CA HIS A 102 4.02 -12.92 -22.04
C HIS A 102 5.31 -12.08 -21.92
N PRO A 103 6.36 -12.63 -21.27
CA PRO A 103 7.60 -11.91 -21.03
C PRO A 103 8.37 -11.60 -22.30
#